data_AF-A0A7N0T0I0-F1
#
_entry.id   AF-A0A7N0T0I0-F1
#
_cell.length_a   1.000
_cell.length_b   1.000
_cell.length_c   1.000
_cell.angle_alpha   90.00
_cell.angle_beta   90.00
_cell.angle_gamma   90.00
#
_symmetry.space_group_name_H-M   'P 1'
#
loop_
_entity.id
_entity.type
_entity.pdbx_description
1 polymer ?
#
loop_
_entity_poly.entity_id
_entity_poly.type
_entity_poly.pdbx_seq_one_letter_code
_entity_poly.pdbx_strand_id
1 'polypeptide(L)'
;MRRYRRGDQVEVLNTTKGTLEDSWHPARIVGSHGDVCTVRYDGHANGVVEERVLVRCIRPRPPPVEFSNWSRGDLVHVFDDSAWKLGTVLQVLDENQFLVCVIGSLQDLKLGAARMRLLAR
;
A
#
# COMPACT_ATOMS: atom_id res chain seq x y z
N MET A 1 -7.54 -22.15 -2.39
CA MET A 1 -6.99 -21.22 -1.36
C MET A 1 -5.61 -20.78 -1.83
N ARG A 2 -5.36 -19.49 -2.05
CA ARG A 2 -4.01 -19.03 -2.45
C ARG A 2 -3.06 -19.34 -1.31
N ARG A 3 -2.06 -20.19 -1.58
CA ARG A 3 -1.07 -20.61 -0.59
C ARG A 3 0.14 -19.71 -0.75
N TYR A 4 0.28 -18.74 0.14
CA TYR A 4 1.47 -17.90 0.19
C TYR A 4 2.69 -18.76 0.51
N ARG A 5 3.81 -18.51 -0.18
CA ARG A 5 5.08 -19.19 0.01
C ARG A 5 6.11 -18.24 0.60
N ARG A 6 7.07 -18.78 1.33
CA ARG A 6 8.21 -18.01 1.82
C ARG A 6 8.90 -17.33 0.63
N GLY A 7 9.11 -16.02 0.75
CA GLY A 7 9.69 -15.19 -0.30
C GLY A 7 8.68 -14.38 -1.11
N ASP A 8 7.38 -14.74 -1.08
CA ASP A 8 6.35 -14.00 -1.80
C ASP A 8 6.28 -12.54 -1.32
N GLN A 9 6.25 -11.60 -2.27
CA GLN A 9 6.02 -10.18 -2.00
C GLN A 9 4.54 -9.90 -1.88
N VAL A 10 4.16 -9.34 -0.74
CA VAL A 10 2.77 -9.11 -0.36
C VAL A 10 2.59 -7.72 0.20
N GLU A 11 1.35 -7.36 0.45
CA GLU A 11 0.97 -6.21 1.24
C GLU A 11 0.00 -6.64 2.33
N VAL A 12 0.13 -6.02 3.49
CA VAL A 12 -0.66 -6.34 4.68
C VAL A 12 -1.54 -5.15 5.01
N LEU A 13 -2.83 -5.40 5.16
CA LEU A 13 -3.81 -4.42 5.59
C LEU A 13 -3.56 -4.06 7.05
N ASN A 14 -3.47 -2.76 7.34
CA ASN A 14 -3.48 -2.27 8.72
C ASN A 14 -4.86 -2.53 9.34
N THR A 15 -4.92 -3.40 10.34
CA THR A 15 -6.17 -3.73 11.05
C THR A 15 -6.30 -3.02 12.40
N THR A 16 -5.47 -2.01 12.67
CA THR A 16 -5.48 -1.28 13.95
C THR A 16 -6.84 -0.60 14.13
N LYS A 17 -7.62 -1.09 15.11
CA LYS A 17 -8.96 -0.59 15.41
C LYS A 17 -8.92 0.92 15.68
N GLY A 18 -9.79 1.67 15.02
CA GLY A 18 -9.93 3.11 15.21
C GLY A 18 -9.17 3.97 14.20
N THR A 19 -8.37 3.37 13.31
CA THR A 19 -7.84 4.07 12.15
C THR A 19 -8.88 4.04 11.02
N LEU A 20 -9.17 5.19 10.42
CA LEU A 20 -10.01 5.32 9.21
C LEU A 20 -9.22 4.96 7.93
N GLU A 21 -7.94 4.62 8.08
CA GLU A 21 -7.01 4.44 6.97
C GLU A 21 -6.92 2.95 6.61
N ASP A 22 -7.61 2.57 5.53
CA ASP A 22 -7.36 1.32 4.80
C ASP A 22 -5.97 1.39 4.14
N SER A 23 -4.94 1.20 4.96
CA SER A 23 -3.53 1.32 4.57
C SER A 23 -2.90 -0.05 4.37
N TRP A 24 -2.08 -0.19 3.33
CA TRP A 24 -1.44 -1.43 2.93
C TRP A 24 0.07 -1.31 3.02
N HIS A 25 0.68 -2.08 3.92
CA HIS A 25 2.11 -2.04 4.16
C HIS A 25 2.83 -3.12 3.34
N PRO A 26 3.84 -2.75 2.53
CA PRO A 26 4.62 -3.72 1.78
C PRO A 26 5.38 -4.66 2.72
N ALA A 27 5.33 -5.95 2.42
CA ALA A 27 5.99 -6.97 3.21
C ALA A 27 6.42 -8.18 2.36
N ARG A 28 7.14 -9.10 2.99
CA ARG A 28 7.51 -10.40 2.45
C ARG A 28 7.07 -11.52 3.39
N ILE A 29 6.56 -12.61 2.83
CA ILE A 29 6.23 -13.82 3.58
C ILE A 29 7.52 -14.49 4.03
N VAL A 30 7.67 -14.72 5.34
CA VAL A 30 8.78 -15.50 5.91
C VAL A 30 8.32 -16.89 6.38
N GLY A 31 7.03 -17.08 6.68
CA GLY A 31 6.46 -18.37 7.02
C GLY A 31 4.95 -18.39 6.85
N SER A 32 4.37 -19.59 6.76
CA SER A 32 2.92 -19.78 6.62
C SER A 32 2.49 -21.05 7.33
N HIS A 33 1.45 -20.96 8.16
CA HIS A 33 0.86 -22.09 8.87
C HIS A 33 -0.66 -21.94 8.97
N GLY A 34 -1.40 -22.76 8.24
CA GLY A 34 -2.86 -22.65 8.14
C GLY A 34 -3.30 -21.29 7.60
N ASP A 35 -4.21 -20.63 8.30
CA ASP A 35 -4.74 -19.30 7.95
C ASP A 35 -3.89 -18.13 8.46
N VAL A 36 -2.70 -18.40 8.98
CA VAL A 36 -1.77 -17.39 9.50
C VAL A 36 -0.48 -17.41 8.69
N CYS A 37 0.01 -16.24 8.34
CA CYS A 37 1.34 -16.05 7.76
C CYS A 37 2.19 -15.19 8.68
N THR A 38 3.48 -15.50 8.74
CA THR A 38 4.48 -14.61 9.32
C THR A 38 5.04 -13.76 8.19
N VAL A 39 4.97 -12.44 8.36
CA VAL A 39 5.43 -11.44 7.39
C VAL A 39 6.56 -10.61 7.99
N ARG A 40 7.39 -10.04 7.12
CA ARG A 40 8.39 -9.04 7.45
C ARG A 40 8.16 -7.80 6.60
N TYR A 41 7.99 -6.64 7.22
CA TYR A 41 7.73 -5.39 6.52
C TYR A 41 8.97 -4.85 5.81
N ASP A 42 8.76 -4.20 4.66
CA ASP A 42 9.80 -3.47 3.96
C ASP A 42 10.08 -2.12 4.66
N GLY A 43 11.33 -1.64 4.63
CA GLY A 43 11.66 -0.26 5.04
C GLY A 43 11.81 0.02 6.54
N HIS A 44 11.58 -0.95 7.44
CA HIS A 44 11.86 -0.77 8.86
C HIS A 44 13.38 -0.81 9.15
N ALA A 45 13.99 0.36 9.33
CA ALA A 45 15.42 0.51 9.61
C ALA A 45 15.84 0.04 11.02
N ASN A 46 14.89 -0.02 11.97
CA ASN A 46 15.20 -0.12 13.41
C ASN A 46 14.94 -1.50 14.03
N GLY A 47 14.77 -2.54 13.21
CA GLY A 47 14.59 -3.90 13.71
C GLY A 47 13.71 -4.72 12.79
N VAL A 48 14.06 -6.00 12.62
CA VAL A 48 13.26 -6.95 11.86
C VAL A 48 11.99 -7.24 12.67
N VAL A 49 10.94 -6.45 12.45
CA VAL A 49 9.61 -6.75 13.00
C VAL A 49 8.98 -7.82 12.12
N GLU A 50 8.98 -9.05 12.62
CA GLU A 50 8.15 -10.13 12.07
C GLU A 50 6.79 -10.14 12.76
N GLU A 51 5.72 -10.11 11.98
CA GLU A 51 4.35 -10.12 12.51
C GLU A 51 3.59 -11.36 12.02
N ARG A 52 2.73 -11.91 12.87
CA ARG A 52 1.79 -12.97 12.50
C ARG A 52 0.45 -12.35 12.12
N VAL A 53 0.06 -12.51 10.87
CA VAL A 53 -1.16 -11.92 10.32
C VAL A 53 -2.05 -12.97 9.67
N LEU A 54 -3.35 -12.71 9.66
CA LEU A 54 -4.31 -13.61 9.00
C LEU A 54 -4.20 -13.48 7.49
N VAL A 55 -4.32 -14.61 6.78
CA VAL A 55 -4.28 -14.66 5.30
C VAL A 55 -5.27 -13.70 4.64
N ARG A 56 -6.43 -13.46 5.27
CA ARG A 56 -7.44 -12.49 4.79
C ARG A 56 -6.99 -11.03 4.83
N CYS A 57 -5.98 -10.71 5.63
CA CYS A 57 -5.39 -9.37 5.76
C CYS A 57 -4.22 -9.18 4.77
N ILE A 58 -3.93 -10.17 3.93
CA ILE A 58 -2.79 -10.15 3.01
C ILE A 58 -3.30 -10.19 1.57
N ARG A 59 -2.72 -9.35 0.71
CA ARG A 59 -2.86 -9.45 -0.75
C ARG A 59 -1.49 -9.56 -1.42
N PRO A 60 -1.38 -10.17 -2.61
CA PRO A 60 -0.16 -10.07 -3.40
C PRO A 60 0.17 -8.60 -3.72
N ARG A 61 1.46 -8.28 -3.85
CA ARG A 61 1.86 -6.95 -4.33
C ARG A 61 1.25 -6.72 -5.72
N PRO A 62 0.49 -5.62 -5.92
CA PRO A 62 -0.04 -5.28 -7.23
C PRO A 62 1.08 -5.21 -8.27
N PRO A 63 0.82 -5.62 -9.53
CA PRO A 63 1.78 -5.41 -10.61
C PRO A 63 2.19 -3.94 -10.69
N PRO A 64 3.46 -3.64 -11.05
CA PRO A 64 3.85 -2.28 -11.37
C PRO A 64 2.92 -1.74 -12.46
N VAL A 65 2.22 -0.65 -12.18
CA VAL A 65 1.47 0.08 -13.21
C VAL A 65 2.46 1.03 -13.84
N GLU A 66 2.86 0.78 -15.09
CA GLU A 66 3.96 1.51 -15.69
C GLU A 66 3.63 3.00 -15.83
N PHE A 67 2.44 3.36 -16.30
CA PHE A 67 2.03 4.77 -16.40
C PHE A 67 0.50 4.86 -16.39
N SER A 68 -0.03 5.85 -15.68
CA SER A 68 -1.45 6.19 -15.75
C SER A 68 -1.56 7.68 -16.01
N ASN A 69 -2.33 8.08 -17.02
CA ASN A 69 -2.67 9.48 -17.27
C ASN A 69 -3.68 9.94 -16.23
N TRP A 70 -3.19 10.25 -15.03
CA TRP A 70 -4.03 10.67 -13.92
C TRP A 70 -4.71 12.01 -14.22
N SER A 71 -5.99 12.08 -13.88
CA SER A 71 -6.82 13.28 -14.01
C SER A 71 -7.35 13.71 -12.65
N ARG A 72 -7.74 14.98 -12.54
CA ARG A 72 -8.40 15.49 -11.33
C ARG A 72 -9.65 14.66 -11.03
N GLY A 73 -9.77 14.22 -9.78
CA GLY A 73 -10.85 13.37 -9.29
C GLY A 73 -10.53 11.86 -9.31
N ASP A 74 -9.43 11.45 -9.92
CA ASP A 74 -9.04 10.03 -9.93
C ASP A 74 -8.71 9.54 -8.52
N LEU A 75 -9.22 8.35 -8.19
CA LEU A 75 -8.87 7.63 -6.98
C LEU A 75 -7.62 6.79 -7.22
N VAL A 76 -6.62 6.97 -6.34
CA VAL A 76 -5.32 6.33 -6.43
C VAL A 76 -4.90 5.77 -5.08
N HIS A 77 -4.00 4.78 -5.09
CA HIS A 77 -3.20 4.52 -3.90
C HIS A 77 -1.96 5.42 -3.93
N VAL A 78 -1.74 6.14 -2.84
CA VAL A 78 -0.58 6.98 -2.57
C VAL A 78 0.36 6.26 -1.62
N PHE A 79 1.66 6.26 -1.91
CA PHE A 79 2.68 5.76 -1.01
C PHE A 79 3.17 6.87 -0.08
N ASP A 80 2.81 6.79 1.19
CA ASP A 80 3.20 7.72 2.24
C ASP A 80 3.34 6.99 3.59
N ASP A 81 4.30 7.42 4.42
CA ASP A 81 4.64 6.78 5.69
C ASP A 81 4.82 5.24 5.61
N SER A 82 5.58 4.79 4.62
CA SER A 82 5.83 3.37 4.35
C SER A 82 4.56 2.51 4.11
N ALA A 83 3.45 3.14 3.72
CA ALA A 83 2.18 2.49 3.47
C ALA A 83 1.53 3.01 2.18
N TRP A 84 0.74 2.16 1.53
CA TRP A 84 -0.17 2.58 0.47
C TRP A 84 -1.52 2.97 1.07
N LYS A 85 -1.93 4.23 0.88
CA LYS A 85 -3.18 4.81 1.40
C LYS A 85 -4.06 5.26 0.25
N LEU A 86 -5.37 5.34 0.45
CA LEU A 86 -6.27 5.85 -0.58
C LEU A 86 -6.16 7.39 -0.68
N GLY A 87 -6.16 7.93 -1.89
CA GLY A 87 -6.12 9.36 -2.14
C GLY A 87 -6.88 9.77 -3.40
N THR A 88 -7.14 11.07 -3.53
CA THR A 88 -7.82 11.68 -4.67
C THR A 88 -6.93 12.72 -5.31
N VAL A 89 -6.71 12.61 -6.62
CA VAL A 89 -5.94 13.61 -7.38
C VAL A 89 -6.71 14.94 -7.40
N LEU A 90 -6.14 15.99 -6.81
CA LEU A 90 -6.72 17.33 -6.79
C LEU A 90 -6.31 18.14 -8.03
N GLN A 91 -5.06 17.98 -8.47
CA GLN A 91 -4.50 18.73 -9.59
C GLN A 91 -3.31 18.00 -10.22
N VAL A 92 -3.21 18.08 -11.55
CA VAL A 92 -2.00 17.73 -12.30
C VAL A 92 -1.13 18.98 -12.39
N LEU A 93 0.10 18.91 -11.89
CA LEU A 93 1.03 20.04 -11.85
C LEU A 93 2.03 20.01 -13.01
N ASP A 94 2.44 18.81 -13.41
CA ASP A 94 3.38 18.53 -14.51
C ASP A 94 3.18 17.08 -14.99
N GLU A 95 3.91 16.64 -16.02
CA GLU A 95 3.85 15.30 -16.63
C GLU A 95 3.94 14.16 -15.60
N ASN A 96 4.73 14.36 -14.54
CA ASN A 96 4.97 13.36 -13.52
C ASN A 96 4.75 13.89 -12.10
N GLN A 97 4.01 14.99 -11.93
CA GLN A 97 3.80 15.62 -10.62
C GLN A 97 2.34 15.99 -10.37
N PHE A 98 1.83 15.57 -9.20
CA PHE A 98 0.43 15.67 -8.85
C PHE A 98 0.26 16.24 -7.44
N LEU A 99 -0.82 16.98 -7.21
CA LEU A 99 -1.32 17.30 -5.88
C LEU A 99 -2.45 16.32 -5.54
N VAL A 100 -2.32 15.63 -4.41
CA VAL A 100 -3.23 14.54 -4.02
C VAL A 100 -3.67 14.74 -2.57
N CYS A 101 -4.97 14.64 -2.32
CA CYS A 101 -5.54 14.62 -0.97
C CYS A 101 -5.56 13.17 -0.46
N VAL A 102 -4.96 12.90 0.70
CA VAL A 102 -5.01 11.55 1.31
C VAL A 102 -6.32 11.40 2.06
N ILE A 103 -7.13 10.41 1.68
CA ILE A 103 -8.44 10.17 2.31
C ILE A 103 -8.24 9.66 3.75
N GLY A 104 -9.00 10.23 4.68
CA GLY A 104 -8.86 9.94 6.12
C GLY A 104 -7.79 10.78 6.82
N SER A 105 -7.04 11.58 6.05
CA SER A 105 -6.08 12.56 6.55
C SER A 105 -6.55 13.99 6.20
N LEU A 106 -6.00 15.00 6.88
CA LEU A 106 -6.22 16.42 6.58
C LEU A 106 -5.06 17.01 5.73
N GLN A 107 -4.33 16.15 5.01
CA GLN A 107 -3.10 16.52 4.32
C GLN A 107 -3.21 16.36 2.80
N ASP A 108 -2.74 17.39 2.10
CA ASP A 108 -2.48 17.36 0.67
C ASP A 108 -0.99 17.15 0.42
N LEU A 109 -0.65 16.24 -0.49
CA LEU A 109 0.72 15.86 -0.80
C LEU A 109 1.06 16.18 -2.25
N LYS A 110 2.22 16.79 -2.45
CA LYS A 110 2.84 16.95 -3.77
C LYS A 110 3.70 15.71 -4.06
N LEU A 111 3.33 14.92 -5.05
CA LEU A 111 3.90 13.59 -5.27
C LEU A 111 4.25 13.37 -6.73
N GLY A 112 5.27 12.53 -6.96
CA GLY A 112 5.58 12.02 -8.30
C GLY A 112 4.78 10.76 -8.62
N ALA A 113 4.58 10.41 -9.90
CA ALA A 113 3.76 9.23 -10.25
C ALA A 113 4.31 7.91 -9.67
N ALA A 114 5.62 7.80 -9.42
CA ALA A 114 6.22 6.62 -8.80
C ALA A 114 5.69 6.33 -7.37
N ARG A 115 5.12 7.33 -6.70
CA ARG A 115 4.47 7.20 -5.38
C ARG A 115 2.95 7.02 -5.50
N MET A 116 2.44 6.81 -6.71
CA MET A 116 1.01 6.65 -7.01
C MET A 116 0.79 5.37 -7.80
N ARG A 117 -0.37 4.75 -7.65
CA ARG A 117 -0.77 3.60 -8.47
C ARG A 117 -2.29 3.45 -8.55
N LEU A 118 -2.74 2.66 -9.52
CA LEU A 118 -4.15 2.32 -9.66
C LEU A 118 -4.69 1.58 -8.44
N LEU A 119 -5.94 1.89 -8.14
CA LEU A 119 -6.77 1.05 -7.31
C LEU A 119 -7.17 -0.18 -8.14
N ALA A 120 -6.36 -1.25 -8.08
CA ALA A 120 -6.75 -2.53 -8.66
C ALA A 120 -7.96 -3.06 -7.87
N ARG A 121 -9.10 -3.26 -8.57
CA ARG A 121 -10.31 -3.89 -8.05
C ARG A 121 -10.19 -5.41 -8.06
#